data_AF-A0A1W9V415-F1
#
_entry.id   AF-A0A1W9V415-F1
#
_cell.length_a   1.000
_cell.length_b   1.000
_cell.length_c   1.000
_cell.angle_alpha   90.00
_cell.angle_beta   90.00
_cell.angle_gamma   90.00
#
_symmetry.space_group_name_H-M   'P 1'
#
loop_
_entity.id
_entity.type
_entity.pdbx_description
1 polymer ?
#
loop_
_entity_poly.entity_id
_entity_poly.type
_entity_poly.pdbx_seq_one_letter_code
_entity_poly.pdbx_strand_id
1 'polypeptide(L)'
;MLTLAWTDGISVLPVAFCNMSTCNTKNRLNEAKTFSNKKQDSFGCYIRRLAQQKMNDTLLDLIDVATAAKLQAKYVLCDKWFSSPATIFSILSTGYEVIC
;
A
#
# COMPACT_ATOMS: atom_id res chain seq x y z
N MET A 1 11.42 -19.61 2.52
CA MET A 1 10.20 -19.11 1.86
C MET A 1 10.04 -17.66 2.29
N LEU A 2 10.12 -16.70 1.36
CA LEU A 2 9.90 -15.28 1.67
C LEU A 2 8.42 -14.95 1.44
N THR A 3 7.81 -14.26 2.40
CA THR A 3 6.40 -13.88 2.40
C THR A 3 6.31 -12.37 2.52
N LEU A 4 5.51 -11.73 1.67
CA LEU A 4 5.17 -10.32 1.85
C LEU A 4 4.04 -10.26 2.89
N ALA A 5 4.26 -9.50 3.96
CA ALA A 5 3.28 -9.37 5.03
C ALA A 5 2.72 -7.95 5.03
N TRP A 6 1.41 -7.85 4.95
CA TRP A 6 0.68 -6.60 5.10
C TRP A 6 0.14 -6.50 6.53
N THR A 7 0.75 -5.63 7.34
CA THR A 7 0.46 -5.50 8.78
C THR A 7 0.61 -4.05 9.23
N ASP A 8 0.15 -3.76 10.44
CA ASP A 8 0.35 -2.51 11.18
C ASP A 8 1.81 -2.19 11.57
N GLY A 9 2.78 -3.05 11.22
CA GLY A 9 4.22 -2.75 11.27
C GLY A 9 4.96 -3.07 12.56
N ILE A 10 4.36 -3.81 13.51
CA ILE A 10 5.01 -4.08 14.82
C ILE A 10 6.03 -5.24 14.77
N SER A 11 5.81 -6.26 13.93
CA SER A 11 6.61 -7.52 13.96
C SER A 11 7.30 -7.86 12.64
N VAL A 12 7.36 -6.93 11.70
CA VAL A 12 7.86 -7.16 10.33
C VAL A 12 8.85 -6.07 9.94
N LEU A 13 9.93 -6.47 9.25
CA LEU A 13 10.82 -5.51 8.60
C LEU A 13 10.12 -4.99 7.34
N PRO A 14 9.75 -3.69 7.28
CA PRO A 14 8.96 -3.18 6.17
C PRO A 14 9.83 -3.06 4.91
N VAL A 15 9.44 -3.76 3.86
CA VAL A 15 9.95 -3.52 2.49
C VAL A 15 9.53 -2.13 2.02
N ALA A 16 8.26 -1.80 2.27
CA ALA A 16 7.67 -0.50 2.08
C ALA A 16 6.54 -0.36 3.11
N PHE A 17 6.23 0.86 3.52
CA PHE A 17 5.11 1.13 4.43
C PHE A 17 4.42 2.43 4.04
N CYS A 18 3.13 2.51 4.34
CA CYS A 18 2.36 3.73 4.20
C CYS A 18 1.44 3.88 5.42
N ASN A 19 1.57 5.00 6.14
CA ASN A 19 0.65 5.30 7.22
C ASN A 19 -0.60 5.97 6.65
N MET A 20 -1.73 5.27 6.74
CA MET A 20 -2.96 5.69 6.06
C MET A 20 -3.57 6.95 6.69
N SER A 21 -4.11 7.80 5.82
CA SER A 21 -4.94 8.95 6.11
C SER A 21 -6.32 8.70 5.49
N THR A 22 -7.33 9.44 5.95
CA THR A 22 -8.65 9.34 5.32
C THR A 22 -8.60 9.78 3.85
N CYS A 23 -9.24 8.99 2.98
CA CYS A 23 -9.46 9.31 1.58
C CYS A 23 -10.58 10.34 1.38
N ASN A 24 -11.44 10.52 2.39
CA ASN A 24 -12.52 11.49 2.39
C ASN A 24 -11.98 12.88 2.78
N THR A 25 -11.97 13.81 1.82
CA THR A 25 -11.52 15.20 2.01
C THR A 25 -12.17 15.89 3.20
N LYS A 26 -13.47 15.64 3.46
CA LYS A 26 -14.21 16.27 4.57
C LYS A 26 -13.66 15.89 5.94
N ASN A 27 -13.02 14.74 6.06
CA ASN A 27 -12.49 14.23 7.32
C ASN A 27 -11.00 14.53 7.49
N ARG A 28 -10.36 15.22 6.53
CA ARG A 28 -8.93 15.55 6.61
C ARG A 28 -8.73 16.78 7.50
N LEU A 29 -8.02 16.57 8.61
CA LEU A 29 -7.66 17.65 9.55
C LEU A 29 -6.79 18.74 8.90
N ASN A 30 -5.91 18.33 7.99
CA ASN A 30 -5.05 19.26 7.26
C ASN A 30 -4.83 18.74 5.83
N GLU A 31 -5.02 19.61 4.84
CA GLU A 31 -4.86 19.28 3.43
C GLU A 31 -3.41 19.43 2.95
N ALA A 32 -3.10 18.83 1.80
CA ALA A 32 -1.79 19.03 1.18
C ALA A 32 -1.66 20.47 0.67
N LYS A 33 -0.46 21.07 0.81
CA LYS A 33 -0.17 22.34 0.14
C LYS A 33 -0.16 22.13 -1.37
N THR A 34 -0.73 23.07 -2.12
CA THR A 34 -0.63 23.07 -3.58
C THR A 34 0.79 23.44 -3.98
N PHE A 35 1.48 22.53 -4.65
CA PHE A 35 2.84 22.75 -5.15
C PHE A 35 2.83 22.98 -6.67
N SER A 36 3.78 23.77 -7.18
CA SER A 36 4.10 23.85 -8.60
C SER A 36 4.50 22.47 -9.16
N ASN A 37 4.25 22.18 -10.43
CA ASN A 37 4.43 20.86 -11.07
C ASN A 37 5.73 20.12 -10.66
N LYS A 38 6.92 20.76 -10.74
CA LYS A 38 8.20 20.12 -10.34
C LYS A 38 8.27 19.62 -8.89
N LYS A 39 7.53 20.23 -7.96
CA LYS A 39 7.51 19.83 -6.54
C LYS A 39 6.47 18.75 -6.25
N GLN A 40 5.49 18.56 -7.15
CA GLN A 40 4.48 17.53 -7.04
C GLN A 40 5.03 16.11 -7.24
N ASP A 41 6.13 15.98 -7.98
CA ASP A 41 6.82 14.71 -8.21
C ASP A 41 7.81 14.35 -7.09
N SER A 42 7.82 15.12 -6.00
CA SER A 42 8.65 14.79 -4.83
C SER A 42 8.14 13.53 -4.13
N PHE A 43 9.07 12.74 -3.59
CA PHE A 43 8.74 11.51 -2.86
C PHE A 43 7.74 11.76 -1.70
N GLY A 44 7.86 12.89 -1.00
CA GLY A 44 6.90 13.27 0.05
C GLY A 44 5.48 13.49 -0.46
N CYS A 45 5.31 14.06 -1.66
CA CYS A 45 3.99 14.18 -2.29
C CYS A 45 3.45 12.82 -2.72
N TYR A 46 4.31 11.94 -3.24
CA TYR A 46 3.95 10.57 -3.60
C TYR A 46 3.44 9.78 -2.38
N ILE A 47 4.20 9.74 -1.28
CA ILE A 47 3.78 9.05 -0.05
C ILE A 47 2.47 9.62 0.50
N ARG A 48 2.27 10.94 0.42
CA ARG A 48 1.01 11.54 0.88
C ARG A 48 -0.18 11.19 -0.02
N ARG A 49 0.02 11.06 -1.33
CA ARG A 49 -1.02 10.56 -2.25
C ARG A 49 -1.37 9.12 -1.92
N LEU A 50 -0.37 8.26 -1.70
CA LEU A 50 -0.58 6.87 -1.26
C LEU A 50 -1.42 6.82 0.03
N ALA A 51 -1.03 7.60 1.03
CA ALA A 51 -1.73 7.64 2.31
C ALA A 51 -3.19 8.11 2.20
N GLN A 52 -3.55 8.84 1.14
CA GLN A 52 -4.88 9.41 0.93
C GLN A 52 -5.75 8.59 -0.04
N GLN A 53 -5.26 7.49 -0.58
CA GLN A 53 -6.02 6.55 -1.41
C GLN A 53 -6.86 5.60 -0.55
N LYS A 54 -7.66 4.75 -1.20
CA LYS A 54 -8.28 3.62 -0.49
C LYS A 54 -7.19 2.63 -0.14
N MET A 55 -7.30 2.08 1.06
CA MET A 55 -6.32 1.15 1.62
C MET A 55 -6.04 -0.07 0.72
N ASN A 56 -7.08 -0.59 0.05
CA ASN A 56 -6.91 -1.71 -0.89
C ASN A 56 -6.09 -1.34 -2.13
N ASP A 57 -6.19 -0.09 -2.60
CA ASP A 57 -5.41 0.39 -3.75
C ASP A 57 -3.94 0.58 -3.32
N THR A 58 -3.73 1.17 -2.14
CA THR A 58 -2.38 1.35 -1.57
C THR A 58 -1.67 0.02 -1.32
N LEU A 59 -2.39 -1.04 -0.96
CA LEU A 59 -1.81 -2.39 -0.85
C LEU A 59 -1.19 -2.86 -2.18
N LEU A 60 -1.89 -2.67 -3.29
CA LEU A 60 -1.40 -3.07 -4.62
C LEU A 60 -0.18 -2.23 -5.02
N ASP A 61 -0.22 -0.92 -4.78
CA ASP A 61 0.93 -0.03 -5.03
C ASP A 61 2.18 -0.49 -4.25
N LEU A 62 2.01 -1.01 -3.04
CA LEU A 62 3.14 -1.49 -2.23
C LEU A 62 3.63 -2.88 -2.65
N ILE A 63 2.77 -3.74 -3.19
CA ILE A 63 3.18 -4.98 -3.87
C ILE A 63 4.02 -4.66 -5.11
N ASP A 64 3.65 -3.63 -5.87
CA ASP A 64 4.41 -3.17 -7.03
C ASP A 64 5.79 -2.65 -6.62
N VAL A 65 5.91 -1.94 -5.50
CA VAL A 65 7.22 -1.52 -4.95
C VAL A 65 8.09 -2.74 -4.63
N ALA A 66 7.55 -3.77 -3.98
CA ALA A 66 8.28 -5.00 -3.68
C ALA A 66 8.73 -5.75 -4.96
N THR A 67 7.85 -5.79 -5.96
CA THR A 67 8.10 -6.43 -7.25
C THR A 67 9.17 -5.68 -8.05
N ALA A 68 9.12 -4.34 -8.07
CA ALA A 68 10.12 -3.48 -8.69
C ALA A 68 11.49 -3.61 -8.03
N ALA A 69 11.52 -3.83 -6.70
CA ALA A 69 12.74 -4.17 -5.96
C ALA A 69 13.27 -5.60 -6.22
N LYS A 70 12.60 -6.37 -7.09
CA LYS A 70 12.94 -7.76 -7.46
C LYS A 70 12.92 -8.72 -6.27
N LEU A 71 12.10 -8.43 -5.26
CA LEU A 71 11.90 -9.35 -4.14
C LEU A 71 11.07 -10.54 -4.62
N GLN A 72 11.58 -11.74 -4.36
CA GLN A 72 10.88 -12.98 -4.74
C GLN A 72 10.04 -13.47 -3.56
N ALA A 73 8.73 -13.33 -3.65
CA ALA A 73 7.79 -13.92 -2.71
C ALA A 73 6.69 -14.69 -3.46
N LYS A 74 6.16 -15.75 -2.84
CA LYS A 74 5.06 -16.55 -3.41
C LYS A 74 3.71 -16.17 -2.81
N TYR A 75 3.73 -15.77 -1.53
CA TYR A 75 2.55 -15.50 -0.73
C TYR A 75 2.53 -14.06 -0.26
N VAL A 76 1.34 -13.46 -0.32
CA VAL A 76 0.98 -12.25 0.41
C VAL A 76 0.14 -12.67 1.61
N LEU A 77 0.65 -12.40 2.81
CA LEU A 77 -0.06 -12.58 4.06
C LEU A 77 -0.79 -11.28 4.41
N CYS A 78 -2.10 -11.37 4.58
CA CYS A 78 -2.98 -10.26 4.89
C CYS A 78 -3.72 -10.52 6.21
N ASP A 79 -3.96 -9.49 7.00
CA ASP A 79 -4.92 -9.58 8.11
C ASP A 79 -6.36 -9.75 7.58
N LYS A 80 -7.26 -10.29 8.39
CA LYS A 80 -8.67 -10.55 8.08
C LYS A 80 -9.41 -9.32 7.55
N TRP A 81 -9.01 -8.13 7.97
CA TRP A 81 -9.58 -6.86 7.49
C TRP A 81 -9.36 -6.63 5.98
N PHE A 82 -8.41 -7.32 5.36
CA PHE A 82 -8.09 -7.20 3.93
C PHE A 82 -8.65 -8.36 3.10
N SER A 83 -9.33 -9.32 3.72
CA SER A 83 -9.83 -10.55 3.09
C SER A 83 -11.13 -10.35 2.31
N SER A 84 -11.39 -9.15 1.79
CA SER A 84 -12.54 -8.94 0.91
C SER A 84 -12.31 -9.68 -0.41
N PRO A 85 -13.35 -10.30 -1.02
CA PRO A 85 -13.18 -11.04 -2.27
C PRO A 85 -12.52 -10.19 -3.36
N ALA A 86 -12.90 -8.91 -3.49
CA ALA A 86 -12.33 -7.99 -4.47
C ALA A 86 -10.82 -7.76 -4.25
N THR A 87 -10.39 -7.59 -3.00
CA THR A 87 -8.97 -7.43 -2.65
C THR A 87 -8.19 -8.71 -2.99
N ILE A 88 -8.73 -9.88 -2.60
CA ILE A 88 -8.08 -11.18 -2.86
C ILE A 88 -7.89 -11.39 -4.36
N PHE A 89 -8.93 -11.19 -5.18
CA PHE A 89 -8.82 -11.33 -6.63
C PHE A 89 -7.83 -10.35 -7.25
N SER A 90 -7.75 -9.12 -6.72
CA SER A 90 -6.78 -8.13 -7.19
C SER A 90 -5.34 -8.58 -6.90
N ILE A 91 -5.05 -9.11 -5.71
CA ILE A 91 -3.72 -9.64 -5.40
C ILE A 91 -3.42 -10.88 -6.26
N LEU A 92 -4.37 -11.81 -6.42
CA LEU A 92 -4.19 -12.99 -7.27
C LEU A 92 -3.82 -12.61 -8.72
N SER A 93 -4.39 -11.52 -9.25
CA SER A 93 -4.06 -11.04 -10.61
C SER A 93 -2.62 -10.53 -10.76
N THR A 94 -1.94 -10.20 -9.66
CA THR A 94 -0.52 -9.81 -9.66
C THR A 94 0.43 -11.03 -9.64
N GLY A 95 -0.11 -12.25 -9.57
CA GLY A 95 0.66 -13.50 -9.61
C GLY A 95 1.07 -14.05 -8.24
N TYR A 96 0.68 -13.38 -7.15
CA TYR A 96 0.89 -13.87 -5.79
C TYR A 96 -0.29 -14.73 -5.31
N GLU A 97 -0.02 -15.74 -4.48
CA GLU A 97 -1.04 -16.43 -3.70
C GLU A 97 -1.35 -15.63 -2.41
N VAL A 98 -2.57 -15.72 -1.90
CA VAL A 98 -3.01 -14.95 -0.71
C VAL A 98 -3.28 -15.88 0.46
N ILE A 99 -2.78 -15.51 1.65
CA ILE A 99 -3.14 -16.12 2.93
C ILE A 99 -3.77 -15.02 3.81
N CYS A 100 -4.90 -15.33 4.42
CA CYS A 100 -5.68 -14.43 5.27
C CYS A 100 -5.89 -15.03 6.66
#